data_AF-A0A1B1BNV8-F1
#
_entry.id   AF-A0A1B1BNV8-F1
#
_cell.length_a   1.000
_cell.length_b   1.000
_cell.length_c   1.000
_cell.angle_alpha   90.00
_cell.angle_beta   90.00
_cell.angle_gamma   90.00
#
_symmetry.space_group_name_H-M   'P 1'
#
loop_
_entity.id
_entity.type
_entity.pdbx_description
1 polymer ?
#
loop_
_entity_poly.entity_id
_entity_poly.type
_entity_poly.pdbx_seq_one_letter_code
_entity_poly.pdbx_strand_id
1 'polypeptide(L)'
;MWSALTVLLIAVLGVAVLVQVWVLPAAVATVVATFPVVTPIALPGVIWGVLAIACWEAIAVIGLRLVALARGQRLERALRGWLRAIVGCLLVFVLLVAAAFIALNVLEYATPGLMFALLGSGLLAVVAAAAVLHLGARPAPLV
;
A
#
# COMPACT_ATOMS: atom_id res chain seq x y z
N MET A 1 -2.86 8.79 -23.72
CA MET A 1 -2.18 7.96 -22.70
C MET A 1 -2.38 8.50 -21.27
N TRP A 2 -2.13 9.79 -21.02
CA TRP A 2 -2.26 10.40 -19.68
C TRP A 2 -3.67 10.38 -19.07
N SER A 3 -4.72 10.50 -19.89
CA SER A 3 -6.12 10.48 -19.46
C SER A 3 -6.54 9.08 -18.96
N ALA A 4 -6.14 8.02 -19.66
CA ALA A 4 -6.39 6.64 -19.25
C ALA A 4 -5.75 6.32 -17.88
N LEU A 5 -4.50 6.75 -17.66
CA LEU A 5 -3.80 6.56 -16.39
C LEU A 5 -4.48 7.30 -15.23
N THR A 6 -5.01 8.50 -15.49
CA THR A 6 -5.72 9.28 -14.45
C THR A 6 -7.02 8.59 -14.06
N VAL A 7 -7.80 8.16 -15.06
CA VAL A 7 -9.06 7.43 -14.84
C VAL A 7 -8.79 6.14 -14.08
N LEU A 8 -7.74 5.41 -14.44
CA LEU A 8 -7.33 4.19 -13.74
C LEU A 8 -6.98 4.46 -12.28
N LEU A 9 -6.16 5.48 -11.98
CA LEU A 9 -5.78 5.81 -10.60
C LEU A 9 -6.99 6.22 -9.76
N ILE A 10 -7.92 6.99 -10.33
CA ILE A 10 -9.17 7.38 -9.65
C ILE A 10 -10.04 6.15 -9.39
N ALA A 11 -10.18 5.26 -10.37
CA ALA A 11 -10.93 4.02 -10.21
C ALA A 11 -10.32 3.13 -9.12
N VAL A 12 -8.99 2.99 -9.10
CA VAL A 12 -8.28 2.23 -8.06
C VAL A 12 -8.51 2.83 -6.68
N LEU A 13 -8.42 4.15 -6.53
CA LEU A 13 -8.72 4.83 -5.26
C LEU A 13 -10.18 4.62 -4.84
N GLY A 14 -11.13 4.74 -5.76
CA GLY A 14 -12.55 4.49 -5.46
C GLY A 14 -12.82 3.06 -5.01
N VAL A 15 -12.22 2.08 -5.68
CA VAL A 15 -12.31 0.66 -5.28
C VAL A 15 -11.64 0.43 -3.92
N ALA A 16 -10.49 1.04 -3.66
CA ALA A 16 -9.79 0.89 -2.39
C ALA A 16 -10.64 1.39 -1.20
N VAL A 17 -11.31 2.54 -1.35
CA VAL A 17 -12.25 3.06 -0.34
C VAL A 17 -13.43 2.09 -0.14
N LEU A 18 -14.02 1.57 -1.22
CA LEU A 18 -15.10 0.58 -1.12
C LEU A 18 -14.65 -0.68 -0.37
N VAL A 19 -13.43 -1.15 -0.64
CA VAL A 19 -12.85 -2.30 0.05
C VAL A 19 -12.67 -2.02 1.54
N GLN A 20 -12.17 -0.85 1.93
CA GLN A 20 -11.98 -0.47 3.33
C GLN A 20 -13.29 -0.40 4.13
N VAL A 21 -14.34 0.18 3.53
CA VAL A 21 -15.59 0.45 4.24
C VAL A 21 -16.53 -0.76 4.26
N TRP A 22 -16.52 -1.57 3.20
CA TRP A 22 -17.52 -2.64 3.04
C TRP A 22 -16.89 -4.04 3.04
N VAL A 23 -15.92 -4.28 2.16
CA VAL A 23 -15.41 -5.63 1.91
C VAL A 23 -14.60 -6.13 3.10
N LEU A 24 -13.70 -5.30 3.63
CA LEU A 24 -12.82 -5.67 4.73
C LEU A 24 -13.61 -5.95 6.03
N PRO A 25 -14.54 -5.09 6.49
CA PRO A 25 -15.35 -5.38 7.68
C PRO A 25 -16.26 -6.60 7.48
N ALA A 26 -16.86 -6.77 6.30
CA ALA A 26 -17.72 -7.92 6.02
C ALA A 26 -16.94 -9.25 6.02
N ALA A 27 -15.72 -9.25 5.45
CA ALA A 27 -14.85 -10.42 5.47
C ALA A 27 -14.45 -10.78 6.91
N VAL A 28 -14.07 -9.79 7.72
CA VAL A 28 -13.73 -10.03 9.14
C VAL A 28 -14.94 -10.54 9.92
N ALA A 29 -16.12 -9.96 9.73
CA ALA A 29 -17.35 -10.43 10.38
C ALA A 29 -17.67 -11.89 10.02
N THR A 30 -17.48 -12.28 8.75
CA THR A 30 -17.68 -13.66 8.28
C THR A 30 -16.70 -14.63 8.93
N VAL A 31 -15.42 -14.23 9.05
CA VAL A 31 -14.38 -15.05 9.70
C VAL A 31 -14.67 -15.19 11.20
N VAL A 32 -15.07 -14.11 11.88
CA VAL A 32 -15.42 -14.14 13.31
C VAL A 32 -16.65 -15.00 13.57
N ALA A 33 -17.65 -14.97 12.69
CA ALA A 33 -18.84 -15.81 12.81
C ALA A 33 -18.51 -17.31 12.67
N THR A 34 -17.51 -17.64 11.85
CA THR A 34 -17.06 -19.03 11.62
C THR A 34 -16.08 -19.51 12.71
N PHE A 35 -15.24 -18.59 13.21
CA PHE A 35 -14.19 -18.86 14.19
C PHE A 35 -14.22 -17.82 15.32
N PRO A 36 -15.06 -18.00 16.35
CA PRO A 36 -15.21 -17.02 17.43
C PRO A 36 -13.93 -16.85 18.27
N VAL A 37 -12.98 -17.78 18.17
CA VAL A 37 -11.66 -17.65 18.80
C VAL A 37 -10.85 -16.44 18.29
N VAL A 38 -11.20 -15.88 17.12
CA VAL A 38 -10.50 -14.72 16.54
C VAL A 38 -11.14 -13.36 16.87
N THR A 39 -12.22 -13.32 17.67
CA THR A 39 -12.86 -12.07 18.08
C THR A 39 -11.89 -11.02 18.68
N PRO A 40 -10.95 -11.36 19.58
CA PRO A 40 -10.04 -10.34 20.15
C PRO A 40 -9.09 -9.73 19.12
N ILE A 41 -8.78 -10.42 18.02
CA ILE A 41 -7.90 -9.92 16.95
C ILE A 41 -8.67 -9.28 15.79
N ALA A 42 -10.00 -9.35 15.78
CA ALA A 42 -10.84 -8.83 14.69
C ALA A 42 -10.67 -7.31 14.50
N LEU A 43 -10.78 -6.53 15.59
CA LEU A 43 -10.64 -5.08 15.52
C LEU A 43 -9.22 -4.64 15.15
N PRO A 44 -8.14 -5.17 15.77
CA PRO A 44 -6.78 -4.94 15.30
C PRO A 44 -6.60 -5.31 13.82
N GLY A 45 -7.10 -6.47 13.38
CA GLY A 45 -7.00 -6.90 11.98
C GLY A 45 -7.59 -5.89 11.00
N VAL A 46 -8.77 -5.34 11.30
CA VAL A 46 -9.38 -4.28 10.47
C VAL A 46 -8.52 -3.02 10.45
N ILE A 47 -8.08 -2.55 11.62
CA ILE A 47 -7.27 -1.31 11.72
C ILE A 47 -5.98 -1.45 10.91
N TRP A 48 -5.31 -2.59 11.02
CA TRP A 48 -4.06 -2.85 10.33
C TRP A 48 -4.27 -3.00 8.82
N GLY A 49 -5.37 -3.63 8.40
CA GLY A 49 -5.78 -3.71 7.01
C GLY A 49 -6.08 -2.33 6.41
N VAL A 50 -6.79 -1.46 7.14
CA VAL A 50 -7.07 -0.08 6.71
C VAL A 50 -5.76 0.71 6.59
N LEU A 51 -4.86 0.64 7.57
CA LEU A 51 -3.56 1.30 7.53
C LEU A 51 -2.72 0.83 6.33
N ALA A 52 -2.73 -0.47 6.06
CA ALA A 52 -2.06 -1.06 4.91
C ALA A 52 -2.60 -0.50 3.59
N ILE A 53 -3.92 -0.46 3.41
CA ILE A 53 -4.55 0.10 2.20
C ILE A 53 -4.27 1.60 2.07
N ALA A 54 -4.35 2.36 3.17
CA ALA A 54 -4.06 3.80 3.18
C ALA A 54 -2.63 4.12 2.72
N CYS A 55 -1.64 3.26 3.03
CA CYS A 55 -0.28 3.42 2.51
C CYS A 55 -0.24 3.34 0.98
N TRP A 56 -0.98 2.40 0.39
CA TRP A 56 -1.09 2.25 -1.06
C TRP A 56 -1.88 3.40 -1.71
N GLU A 57 -2.94 3.89 -1.06
CA GLU A 57 -3.70 5.05 -1.51
C GLU A 57 -2.83 6.31 -1.53
N ALA A 58 -2.02 6.53 -0.50
CA ALA A 58 -1.08 7.66 -0.47
C ALA A 58 -0.13 7.62 -1.67
N ILE A 59 0.40 6.45 -2.03
CA ILE A 59 1.25 6.26 -3.21
C ILE A 59 0.46 6.57 -4.50
N ALA A 60 -0.78 6.09 -4.62
CA ALA A 60 -1.64 6.35 -5.78
C ALA A 60 -1.95 7.85 -5.94
N VAL A 61 -2.20 8.57 -4.84
CA VAL A 61 -2.40 10.03 -4.83
C VAL A 61 -1.13 10.77 -5.24
N ILE A 62 0.04 10.35 -4.74
CA ILE A 62 1.34 10.89 -5.19
C ILE A 62 1.53 10.66 -6.69
N GLY A 63 1.21 9.46 -7.17
CA GLY A 63 1.24 9.11 -8.60
C GLY A 63 0.35 10.02 -9.43
N LEU A 64 -0.88 10.29 -8.98
CA LEU A 64 -1.82 11.18 -9.66
C LEU A 64 -1.29 12.62 -9.71
N ARG A 65 -0.65 13.09 -8.63
CA ARG A 65 -0.02 14.41 -8.59
C ARG A 65 1.20 14.51 -9.49
N LEU A 66 2.00 13.45 -9.59
CA LEU A 66 3.12 13.36 -10.53
C LEU A 66 2.64 13.40 -11.99
N VAL A 67 1.55 12.70 -12.31
CA VAL A 67 0.90 12.76 -13.63
C VAL A 67 0.44 14.18 -13.96
N ALA A 68 -0.17 14.89 -13.00
CA ALA A 68 -0.57 16.27 -13.20
C ALA A 68 0.63 17.21 -13.42
N LEU A 69 1.72 17.03 -12.67
CA LEU A 69 2.95 17.83 -12.82
C LEU A 69 3.68 17.55 -14.14
N ALA A 70 3.66 16.31 -14.61
CA ALA A 70 4.24 15.93 -15.90
C ALA A 70 3.55 16.62 -17.08
N ARG A 71 2.22 16.83 -16.99
CA ARG A 71 1.46 17.60 -17.99
C ARG A 71 1.87 19.08 -18.05
N GLY A 72 2.32 19.65 -16.94
CA GLY A 72 2.67 21.07 -16.82
C GLY A 72 4.16 21.40 -17.03
N GLN A 73 4.98 20.45 -17.51
CA GLN A 73 6.44 20.59 -17.70
C GLN A 73 7.25 21.03 -16.45
N ARG A 74 6.70 20.90 -15.24
CA ARG A 74 7.39 21.24 -13.96
C ARG A 74 7.96 20.03 -13.21
N LEU A 75 8.17 18.92 -13.91
CA LEU A 75 8.43 17.62 -13.31
C LEU A 75 9.81 17.54 -12.62
N GLU A 76 10.88 18.04 -13.26
CA GLU A 76 12.26 17.74 -12.87
C GLU A 76 12.66 18.16 -11.45
N ARG A 77 12.22 19.34 -10.99
CA ARG A 77 12.55 19.82 -9.64
C ARG A 77 11.73 19.15 -8.54
N ALA A 78 10.48 18.79 -8.84
CA ALA A 78 9.57 18.19 -7.85
C ALA A 78 9.74 16.67 -7.73
N LEU A 79 10.21 16.01 -8.79
CA LEU A 79 10.27 14.55 -8.91
C LEU A 79 11.02 13.89 -7.74
N ARG A 80 12.21 14.40 -7.38
CA ARG A 80 13.02 13.83 -6.29
C ARG A 80 12.31 13.86 -4.93
N GLY A 81 11.55 14.91 -4.63
CA GLY A 81 10.79 15.01 -3.37
C GLY A 81 9.66 13.98 -3.32
N TRP A 82 8.92 13.83 -4.41
CA TRP A 82 7.82 12.86 -4.52
C TRP A 82 8.30 11.41 -4.50
N LEU A 83 9.44 11.10 -5.15
CA LEU A 83 10.03 9.75 -5.06
C LEU A 83 10.40 9.39 -3.62
N ARG A 84 11.00 10.31 -2.86
CA ARG A 84 11.31 10.07 -1.44
C ARG A 84 10.03 9.84 -0.64
N ALA A 85 8.94 10.54 -0.93
CA ALA A 85 7.66 10.32 -0.28
C ALA A 85 7.10 8.92 -0.58
N ILE A 86 7.18 8.44 -1.83
CA ILE A 86 6.78 7.07 -2.20
C ILE A 86 7.62 6.04 -1.43
N VAL A 87 8.95 6.20 -1.40
CA VAL A 87 9.84 5.32 -0.64
C VAL A 87 9.49 5.35 0.85
N GLY A 88 9.20 6.52 1.41
CA GLY A 88 8.74 6.67 2.80
C GLY A 88 7.47 5.88 3.09
N CYS A 89 6.44 5.99 2.24
CA CYS A 89 5.20 5.22 2.37
C CYS A 89 5.46 3.71 2.30
N LEU A 90 6.33 3.27 1.39
CA LEU A 90 6.70 1.85 1.27
C LEU A 90 7.45 1.34 2.50
N LEU A 91 8.36 2.14 3.08
CA LEU A 91 9.05 1.78 4.31
C LEU A 91 8.08 1.67 5.49
N VAL A 92 7.13 2.61 5.63
CA VAL A 92 6.08 2.53 6.66
C VAL A 92 5.23 1.27 6.47
N PHE A 93 4.89 0.92 5.23
CA PHE A 93 4.18 -0.32 4.93
C PHE A 93 4.98 -1.57 5.32
N VAL A 94 6.29 -1.61 5.02
CA VAL A 94 7.17 -2.71 5.44
C VAL A 94 7.24 -2.84 6.96
N LEU A 95 7.33 -1.72 7.68
CA LEU A 95 7.28 -1.71 9.15
C LEU A 95 5.95 -2.24 9.68
N LEU A 96 4.84 -1.88 9.04
CA LEU A 96 3.50 -2.38 9.39
C LEU A 96 3.41 -3.90 9.18
N VAL A 97 3.93 -4.41 8.06
CA VAL A 97 4.01 -5.86 7.78
C VAL A 97 4.86 -6.58 8.82
N ALA A 98 6.02 -6.03 9.18
CA ALA A 98 6.89 -6.60 10.21
C ALA A 98 6.21 -6.63 11.58
N ALA A 99 5.56 -5.54 11.98
CA ALA A 99 4.78 -5.50 13.21
C ALA A 99 3.65 -6.54 13.20
N ALA A 100 3.02 -6.78 12.03
CA ALA A 100 1.86 -7.67 11.92
C ALA A 100 2.31 -9.09 12.08
N PHE A 101 3.40 -9.43 11.40
CA PHE A 101 4.07 -10.69 11.53
C PHE A 101 4.44 -11.00 12.98
N ILE A 102 5.11 -10.07 13.67
CA ILE A 102 5.50 -10.26 15.07
C ILE A 102 4.25 -10.45 15.96
N ALA A 103 3.25 -9.58 15.84
CA ALA A 103 2.03 -9.66 16.64
C ALA A 103 1.30 -11.00 16.43
N LEU A 104 1.18 -11.47 15.20
CA LEU A 104 0.50 -12.73 14.87
C LEU A 104 1.28 -13.95 15.35
N ASN A 105 2.61 -13.90 15.37
CA ASN A 105 3.43 -14.98 15.95
C ASN A 105 3.31 -15.01 17.47
N VAL A 106 3.36 -13.85 18.14
CA VAL A 106 3.23 -13.76 19.61
C VAL A 106 1.85 -14.21 20.08
N LEU A 107 0.80 -13.93 19.29
CA LEU A 107 -0.57 -14.34 19.58
C LEU A 107 -0.90 -15.77 19.08
N GLU A 108 0.07 -16.49 18.51
CA GLU A 108 -0.09 -17.86 17.99
C GLU A 108 -1.16 -18.01 16.87
N TYR A 109 -1.52 -16.92 16.19
CA TYR A 109 -2.47 -16.91 15.05
C TYR A 109 -1.77 -16.90 13.68
N ALA A 110 -0.48 -17.23 13.62
CA ALA A 110 0.34 -17.24 12.41
C ALA A 110 0.00 -18.43 11.49
N THR A 111 -1.17 -18.40 10.85
CA THR A 111 -1.54 -19.43 9.87
C THR A 111 -0.66 -19.31 8.62
N PRO A 112 -0.32 -20.44 7.94
CA PRO A 112 0.57 -20.42 6.78
C PRO A 112 0.10 -19.46 5.68
N GLY A 113 -1.19 -19.43 5.38
CA GLY A 113 -1.77 -18.53 4.37
C GLY A 113 -1.57 -17.05 4.71
N LEU A 114 -1.74 -16.68 5.98
CA LEU A 114 -1.55 -15.31 6.46
C LEU A 114 -0.07 -14.90 6.39
N MET A 115 0.85 -15.82 6.73
CA MET A 115 2.29 -15.58 6.63
C MET A 115 2.72 -15.38 5.17
N PHE A 116 2.22 -16.21 4.24
CA PHE A 116 2.51 -16.03 2.81
C PHE A 116 1.97 -14.69 2.28
N ALA A 117 0.77 -14.29 2.69
CA ALA A 117 0.19 -13.00 2.29
C ALA A 117 1.03 -11.81 2.81
N LEU A 118 1.47 -11.85 4.07
CA LEU A 118 2.32 -10.82 4.67
C LEU A 118 3.70 -10.76 4.00
N LEU A 119 4.36 -11.91 3.83
CA LEU A 119 5.67 -11.97 3.19
C LEU A 119 5.61 -11.54 1.73
N GLY A 120 4.59 -11.99 0.98
CA GLY A 120 4.39 -11.62 -0.42
C GLY A 120 4.14 -10.12 -0.58
N SER A 121 3.27 -9.53 0.25
CA SER A 121 3.00 -8.09 0.20
C SER A 121 4.19 -7.24 0.66
N GLY A 122 4.91 -7.67 1.70
CA GLY A 122 6.14 -7.03 2.15
C GLY A 122 7.23 -7.06 1.07
N LEU A 123 7.43 -8.21 0.42
CA LEU A 123 8.39 -8.34 -0.68
C LEU A 123 8.02 -7.44 -1.86
N LEU A 124 6.74 -7.39 -2.23
CA LEU A 124 6.24 -6.48 -3.27
C LEU A 124 6.57 -5.01 -2.95
N ALA A 125 6.39 -4.60 -1.69
CA ALA A 125 6.72 -3.24 -1.27
C ALA A 125 8.22 -2.94 -1.36
N VAL A 126 9.09 -3.90 -0.99
CA VAL A 126 10.55 -3.76 -1.12
C VAL A 126 10.96 -3.67 -2.59
N VAL A 127 10.41 -4.53 -3.46
CA VAL A 127 10.68 -4.49 -4.90
C VAL A 127 10.23 -3.16 -5.50
N ALA A 128 9.05 -2.66 -5.13
CA ALA A 128 8.57 -1.36 -5.56
C ALA A 128 9.49 -0.23 -5.09
N ALA A 129 9.99 -0.28 -3.86
CA ALA A 129 10.90 0.73 -3.32
C ALA A 129 12.23 0.72 -4.08
N ALA A 130 12.80 -0.46 -4.34
CA ALA A 130 14.02 -0.62 -5.12
C ALA A 130 13.84 -0.08 -6.55
N ALA A 131 12.71 -0.38 -7.20
CA ALA A 131 12.39 0.14 -8.53
C ALA A 131 12.30 1.67 -8.55
N VAL A 132 11.62 2.26 -7.55
CA VAL A 132 11.53 3.73 -7.42
C VAL A 132 12.91 4.35 -7.20
N LEU A 133 13.74 3.78 -6.32
CA LEU A 133 15.09 4.26 -6.10
C LEU A 133 15.96 4.19 -7.36
N HIS A 134 15.86 3.11 -8.13
CA HIS A 134 16.53 2.99 -9.43
C HIS A 134 16.06 4.04 -10.44
N LEU A 135 14.75 4.35 -10.48
CA LEU A 135 14.22 5.43 -11.32
C LEU A 135 14.76 6.80 -10.90
N GLY A 136 14.91 7.04 -9.59
CA GLY A 136 15.46 8.28 -9.05
C GLY A 136 16.97 8.46 -9.23
N ALA A 137 17.71 7.35 -9.40
CA ALA A 137 19.16 7.35 -9.60
C ALA A 137 19.59 7.53 -11.07
N ARG A 138 18.65 7.42 -12.04
CA ARG A 138 18.96 7.63 -13.45
C ARG A 138 19.20 9.12 -13.73
N PRO A 139 20.35 9.51 -14.30
CA PRO A 139 20.54 10.88 -14.78
C PRO A 139 19.52 11.15 -15.90
N ALA A 140 18.91 12.33 -15.89
CA ALA A 140 18.09 12.79 -17.01
C ALA A 140 18.96 12.79 -18.27
N PRO A 141 18.48 12.28 -19.42
CA PRO A 141 19.21 12.42 -20.67
C PRO A 141 19.40 13.92 -20.91
N LEU A 142 20.66 14.35 -20.97
CA LEU A 142 21.05 15.67 -21.42
C LEU A 142 20.52 15.82 -22.85
N VAL A 143 19.46 16.62 -23.02
CA VAL A 143 19.02 17.16 -24.30
C VAL A 143 19.36 18.64 -24.31
#